data_AF-A0A6G3CEJ4-F1
#
_entry.id   AF-A0A6G3CEJ4-F1
#
_cell.length_a   1.000
_cell.length_b   1.000
_cell.length_c   1.000
_cell.angle_alpha   90.00
_cell.angle_beta   90.00
_cell.angle_gamma   90.00
#
_symmetry.space_group_name_H-M   'P 1'
#
loop_
_entity.id
_entity.type
_entity.pdbx_description
1 polymer ?
#
loop_
_entity_poly.entity_id
_entity_poly.type
_entity_poly.pdbx_seq_one_letter_code
_entity_poly.pdbx_strand_id
1 'polypeptide(L)' 'FQRRFTAFGARPTGDDDVLEFVFHTPPGTADLDRLPQTTTLHRALVRHLRTGGHWRTAHGWTELP' A
#
# COMPACT_ATOMS: atom_id res chain seq x y z
N PHE A 1 8.02 -2.97 13.09
CA PHE A 1 8.31 -4.24 12.41
C PHE A 1 9.19 -4.06 11.19
N GLN A 2 8.74 -3.33 10.14
CA GLN A 2 9.44 -3.19 8.85
C GLN A 2 10.93 -2.76 8.92
N ARG A 3 11.35 -2.00 9.93
CA ARG A 3 12.76 -1.59 10.14
C ARG A 3 13.76 -2.75 10.30
N ARG A 4 13.29 -3.99 10.46
CA ARG A 4 14.12 -5.19 10.59
C ARG A 4 14.57 -5.76 9.24
N PHE A 5 13.91 -5.41 8.15
CA PHE A 5 14.18 -5.99 6.84
C PHE A 5 15.25 -5.20 6.09
N THR A 6 16.21 -5.92 5.51
CA THR A 6 17.13 -5.40 4.51
C THR A 6 16.45 -5.43 3.15
N ALA A 7 16.27 -4.26 2.53
CA ALA A 7 15.59 -4.15 1.25
C ALA A 7 16.44 -4.73 0.10
N PHE A 8 15.77 -5.34 -0.89
CA PHE A 8 16.41 -5.79 -2.12
C PHE A 8 15.45 -5.69 -3.31
N GLY A 9 15.98 -5.78 -4.53
CA GLY A 9 15.19 -5.86 -5.75
C GLY A 9 14.46 -4.58 -6.14
N ALA A 10 13.63 -4.69 -7.18
CA ALA A 10 12.82 -3.60 -7.70
C ALA A 10 11.66 -3.25 -6.75
N ARG A 11 11.09 -2.06 -6.92
CA ARG A 11 9.92 -1.59 -6.18
C ARG A 11 8.81 -1.17 -7.14
N PRO A 12 8.09 -2.14 -7.75
CA PRO A 12 7.04 -1.83 -8.72
C PRO A 12 5.89 -1.07 -8.07
N THR A 13 5.05 -0.42 -8.89
CA THR A 13 3.77 0.14 -8.42
C THR A 13 2.92 -0.99 -7.84
N GLY A 14 2.31 -0.74 -6.69
CA GLY A 14 1.45 -1.70 -5.97
C GLY A 14 0.17 -1.05 -5.44
N ASP A 15 -0.40 -0.11 -6.22
CA ASP A 15 -1.60 0.62 -5.82
C ASP A 15 -2.80 -0.31 -5.63
N ASP A 16 -3.01 -1.23 -6.58
CA ASP A 16 -4.10 -2.20 -6.48
C ASP A 16 -3.92 -3.17 -5.31
N ASP A 17 -2.70 -3.67 -5.06
CA ASP A 17 -2.40 -4.58 -3.94
C ASP A 17 -2.82 -3.95 -2.60
N VAL A 18 -2.39 -2.70 -2.37
CA VAL A 18 -2.68 -2.03 -1.09
C VAL A 18 -4.17 -1.68 -0.96
N LEU A 19 -4.85 -1.37 -2.07
CA LEU A 19 -6.29 -1.13 -2.08
C LEU A 19 -7.06 -2.42 -1.77
N GLU A 20 -6.65 -3.55 -2.35
CA GLU A 20 -7.22 -4.87 -2.08
C GLU A 20 -7.09 -5.26 -0.60
N PHE A 21 -5.87 -5.18 -0.03
CA PHE A 21 -5.67 -5.65 1.34
C PHE A 21 -6.22 -4.73 2.42
N VAL A 22 -6.31 -3.42 2.17
CA VAL A 22 -6.80 -2.45 3.17
C VAL A 22 -8.31 -2.24 3.06
N PHE A 23 -8.86 -2.23 1.86
CA PHE A 23 -10.27 -1.89 1.61
C PHE A 23 -11.11 -3.05 1.07
N HIS A 24 -10.50 -4.21 0.79
CA HIS A 24 -11.17 -5.39 0.24
C HIS A 24 -11.84 -5.11 -1.11
N THR A 25 -11.26 -4.22 -1.91
CA THR A 25 -11.70 -3.93 -3.28
C THR A 25 -10.96 -4.81 -4.27
N PRO A 26 -11.63 -5.46 -5.24
CA PRO A 26 -10.94 -6.14 -6.33
C PRO A 26 -9.99 -5.18 -7.08
N PRO A 27 -8.83 -5.67 -7.57
CA PRO A 27 -7.88 -4.86 -8.35
C PRO A 27 -8.56 -4.11 -9.50
N GLY A 28 -8.21 -2.83 -9.68
CA GLY A 28 -8.76 -1.97 -10.74
C GLY A 28 -10.21 -1.50 -10.55
N THR A 29 -10.86 -1.82 -9.41
CA THR A 29 -12.28 -1.45 -9.18
C THR A 29 -12.48 -0.40 -8.09
N ALA A 30 -11.41 0.04 -7.42
CA ALA A 30 -11.50 0.96 -6.31
C ALA A 30 -11.94 2.36 -6.78
N ASP A 31 -12.96 2.89 -6.10
CA ASP A 31 -13.37 4.29 -6.21
C ASP A 31 -12.91 5.04 -4.96
N LEU A 32 -11.85 5.84 -5.10
CA LEU A 32 -11.22 6.57 -3.99
C LEU A 32 -12.18 7.51 -3.25
N ASP A 33 -13.25 7.95 -3.88
CA ASP A 33 -14.24 8.85 -3.28
C ASP A 33 -15.22 8.13 -2.34
N ARG A 34 -15.30 6.80 -2.46
CA ARG A 34 -16.22 5.96 -1.68
C ARG A 34 -15.52 5.12 -0.61
N LEU A 35 -14.18 5.14 -0.57
CA LEU A 35 -13.42 4.39 0.42
C LEU A 35 -13.60 4.96 1.83
N PRO A 36 -13.77 4.10 2.86
CA PRO A 36 -13.91 4.56 4.24
C PRO A 36 -12.67 5.33 4.70
N GLN A 37 -12.84 6.39 5.49
CA GLN A 37 -11.73 7.24 5.99
C GLN A 37 -11.54 7.13 7.52
N THR A 38 -11.95 6.00 8.10
CA THR A 38 -12.06 5.79 9.56
C THR A 38 -10.70 5.65 10.25
N THR A 39 -9.70 5.04 9.61
CA THR A 39 -8.35 4.86 10.18
C THR A 39 -7.34 5.87 9.62
N THR A 40 -6.22 6.05 10.31
CA THR A 40 -5.10 6.86 9.81
C THR A 40 -4.52 6.26 8.52
N LEU A 41 -4.45 4.93 8.41
CA LEU A 41 -3.98 4.23 7.21
C LEU A 41 -4.89 4.52 6.01
N HIS A 42 -6.21 4.47 6.20
CA HIS A 42 -7.15 4.77 5.11
C HIS A 42 -6.96 6.19 4.56
N ARG A 43 -6.84 7.17 5.46
CA ARG A 43 -6.65 8.58 5.09
C ARG A 43 -5.32 8.81 4.39
N ALA A 44 -4.26 8.16 4.86
CA ALA A 44 -2.94 8.25 4.23
C ALA A 44 -2.96 7.68 2.81
N LEU A 45 -3.59 6.52 2.61
CA LEU A 45 -3.73 5.87 1.31
C LEU A 45 -4.47 6.75 0.30
N VAL A 46 -5.69 7.16 0.64
CA VAL A 46 -6.54 7.96 -0.26
C VAL A 46 -5.88 9.30 -0.57
N ARG A 47 -5.32 9.98 0.44
CA ARG A 47 -4.60 11.24 0.21
C ARG A 47 -3.43 11.07 -0.75
N HIS A 48 -2.57 10.08 -0.52
CA HIS A 48 -1.36 9.85 -1.32
C HIS A 48 -1.71 9.62 -2.80
N LEU A 49 -2.69 8.74 -3.06
CA LEU A 49 -3.16 8.45 -4.41
C LEU A 49 -3.81 9.67 -5.08
N ARG A 50 -4.67 10.41 -4.37
CA ARG A 50 -5.30 11.63 -4.90
C ARG A 50 -4.30 12.73 -5.26
N THR A 51 -3.16 12.78 -4.59
CA THR A 51 -2.09 13.73 -4.92
C THR A 51 -1.16 13.25 -6.05
N GLY A 52 -1.50 12.16 -6.75
CA GLY A 52 -0.70 11.58 -7.81
C GLY A 52 0.48 10.73 -7.31
N GLY A 53 0.51 10.42 -6.02
CA GLY A 53 1.49 9.51 -5.44
C GLY A 53 1.13 8.05 -5.76
N HIS A 54 2.15 7.20 -5.82
CA HIS A 54 1.99 5.75 -5.98
C HIS A 54 2.55 5.02 -4.77
N TRP A 55 1.87 3.96 -4.35
CA TRP A 55 2.39 2.96 -3.44
C TRP A 55 3.27 1.97 -4.20
N ARG A 56 4.26 1.44 -3.49
CA ARG A 56 5.26 0.56 -4.07
C ARG A 56 5.35 -0.72 -3.26
N THR A 57 5.28 -1.85 -3.95
CA THR A 57 5.60 -3.15 -3.36
C THR A 57 7.10 -3.18 -3.08
N ALA A 58 7.48 -3.65 -1.89
CA ALA A 58 8.87 -3.71 -1.47
C ALA A 58 9.23 -5.14 -1.07
N HIS A 59 10.41 -5.57 -1.46
CA HIS A 59 10.97 -6.85 -1.06
C HIS A 59 12.07 -6.62 -0.02
N GLY A 60 12.13 -7.50 0.97
CA GLY A 60 13.14 -7.45 2.02
C GLY A 60 13.38 -8.82 2.63
N TRP A 61 14.55 -9.02 3.19
CA TRP A 61 14.91 -10.21 3.96
C TRP A 61 15.35 -9.83 5.37
N THR A 62 15.24 -10.78 6.30
CA THR A 62 15.76 -10.67 7.67
C THR A 62 16.30 -12.03 8.06
N GLU A 63 17.32 -12.08 8.90
CA GLU A 63 17.82 -13.34 9.46
C GLU A 63 16.79 -13.92 10.43
N LEU A 64 16.72 -15.25 10.47
CA LEU A 64 15.94 -15.95 11.49
C LEU A 64 16.77 -16.01 12.79
N PRO A 65 16.13 -15.89 13.95
CA PRO A 65 16.81 -15.99 15.25
C PRO A 65 17.36 -17.39 15.51
#